data_AF-A0A2P8IE48-F1
#
_entry.id   AF-A0A2P8IE48-F1
#
_cell.length_a   1.000
_cell.length_b   1.000
_cell.length_c   1.000
_cell.angle_alpha   90.00
_cell.angle_beta   90.00
_cell.angle_gamma   90.00
#
_symmetry.space_group_name_H-M   'P 1'
#
loop_
_entity.id
_entity.type
_entity.pdbx_description
1 polymer ?
#
loop_
_entity_poly.entity_id
_entity_poly.type
_entity_poly.pdbx_seq_one_letter_code
_entity_poly.pdbx_strand_id
1 'polypeptide(L)'
;MGNEALRYWFRRGGWTQLELARAVGRLGQARGYNVAPDSSRVRRWLEGERPRHPVPELLVALFAERVGRPFTAAELGLAPTRDLVATLQDFTRSDLMIKRRDVLGATAALATGAVLEGVLAGWLDGDDRATPAPALGPGRIGTAEIAEIEAATRTFWSWDAQRGGGLYREAVVGQLKAMTDLLDHSYPDPIGRRLFRSTADLARLAGWMSHDVGLQSTAQRYFTLALHCAKRAGDTGLGVEVLSRMARQMVHVGKPREALSLVALARRGAGSGLGPMASAMLTTCESWAHATLGDLRAVDRAVGAAEDQFARADHGDVPGWLSYFDRAGLEGMAALAYRTAADHRPDAAKKAEPHLADALRLRRDTYQRSNLFDVISLVGVRVLQGEHAEANRLASTVLAPAGRINSTRTFDRIKVVRDRAEADSARSDDARLLADTLTTLTAA
;
A
#
# COMPACT_ATOMS: atom_id res chain seq x y z
N MET A 1 27.37 0.53 -2.59
CA MET A 1 27.10 -0.69 -1.79
C MET A 1 27.45 -1.92 -2.62
N GLY A 2 27.93 -2.98 -1.96
CA GLY A 2 28.20 -4.26 -2.62
C GLY A 2 26.91 -4.97 -3.07
N ASN A 3 27.00 -5.86 -4.05
CA ASN A 3 25.85 -6.66 -4.48
C ASN A 3 25.65 -7.83 -3.49
N GLU A 4 24.89 -7.61 -2.42
CA GLU A 4 24.69 -8.59 -1.35
C GLU A 4 23.97 -9.85 -1.82
N ALA A 5 23.00 -9.71 -2.73
CA ALA A 5 22.29 -10.82 -3.35
C ALA A 5 23.25 -11.72 -4.14
N LEU A 6 24.11 -11.14 -4.98
CA LEU A 6 25.13 -11.89 -5.71
C LEU A 6 26.15 -12.53 -4.75
N ARG A 7 26.58 -11.82 -3.69
CA ARG A 7 27.49 -12.37 -2.67
C ARG A 7 26.90 -13.56 -1.91
N TYR A 8 25.62 -13.49 -1.59
CA TYR A 8 24.91 -14.58 -0.93
C TYR A 8 24.90 -15.83 -1.80
N TRP A 9 24.46 -15.72 -3.06
CA TRP A 9 24.39 -16.86 -3.97
C TRP A 9 25.76 -17.36 -4.41
N PHE A 10 26.74 -16.46 -4.56
CA PHE A 10 28.14 -16.80 -4.82
C PHE A 10 28.71 -17.72 -3.73
N ARG A 11 28.52 -17.36 -2.44
CA ARG A 11 28.95 -18.18 -1.30
C ARG A 11 28.20 -19.50 -1.23
N ARG A 12 26.87 -19.48 -1.41
CA ARG A 12 26.02 -20.68 -1.34
C ARG A 12 26.28 -21.66 -2.49
N GLY A 13 26.64 -21.15 -3.66
CA GLY A 13 27.05 -21.96 -4.82
C GLY A 13 28.49 -22.48 -4.73
N GLY A 14 29.23 -22.16 -3.66
CA GLY A 14 30.60 -22.65 -3.44
C GLY A 14 31.57 -22.31 -4.56
N TRP A 15 31.40 -21.16 -5.21
CA TRP A 15 32.27 -20.72 -6.30
C TRP A 15 33.49 -19.98 -5.75
N THR A 16 34.66 -20.20 -6.35
CA THR A 16 35.75 -19.22 -6.31
C THR A 16 35.56 -18.16 -7.41
N GLN A 17 36.17 -16.98 -7.24
CA GLN A 17 36.06 -15.90 -8.23
C GLN A 17 36.62 -16.32 -9.60
N LEU A 18 37.68 -17.13 -9.60
CA LEU A 18 38.30 -17.63 -10.82
C LEU A 18 37.43 -18.69 -11.51
N GLU A 19 36.78 -19.58 -10.75
CA GLU A 19 35.88 -20.57 -11.33
C GLU A 19 34.67 -19.92 -11.98
N LEU A 20 34.05 -18.94 -11.32
CA LEU A 20 32.90 -18.24 -11.88
C LEU A 20 33.28 -17.47 -13.15
N ALA A 21 34.46 -16.81 -13.14
CA ALA A 21 34.99 -16.11 -14.30
C ALA A 21 35.17 -17.06 -15.50
N ARG A 22 35.78 -18.23 -15.28
CA ARG A 22 35.95 -19.26 -16.32
C ARG A 22 34.63 -19.84 -16.81
N ALA A 23 33.66 -20.05 -15.91
CA ALA A 23 32.35 -20.57 -16.27
C ALA A 23 31.55 -19.57 -17.13
N VAL A 24 31.60 -18.28 -16.80
CA VAL A 24 31.00 -17.22 -17.61
C VAL A 24 31.65 -17.18 -19.00
N GLY A 25 32.98 -17.28 -19.08
CA GLY A 25 33.68 -17.32 -20.36
C GLY A 25 33.29 -18.52 -21.23
N ARG A 26 33.26 -19.72 -20.64
CA ARG A 26 32.84 -20.95 -21.35
C ARG A 26 31.39 -20.88 -21.85
N LEU A 27 30.46 -20.47 -20.99
CA LEU A 27 29.05 -20.37 -21.37
C LEU A 27 28.82 -19.25 -22.40
N GLY A 28 29.55 -18.14 -22.27
CA GLY A 28 29.55 -17.05 -23.25
C GLY A 28 29.97 -17.55 -24.63
N GLN A 29 31.10 -18.24 -24.71
CA GLN A 29 31.60 -18.83 -25.96
C GLN A 29 30.61 -19.84 -26.56
N ALA A 30 30.03 -20.72 -25.74
CA ALA A 30 29.02 -21.69 -26.18
C ALA A 30 27.75 -21.03 -26.75
N ARG A 31 27.44 -19.80 -26.31
CA ARG A 31 26.30 -19.00 -26.79
C ARG A 31 26.69 -17.95 -27.85
N GLY A 32 27.91 -18.03 -28.40
CA GLY A 32 28.37 -17.13 -29.47
C GLY A 32 28.79 -15.73 -28.99
N TYR A 33 28.97 -15.52 -27.70
CA TYR A 33 29.43 -14.26 -27.13
C TYR A 33 30.93 -14.26 -26.83
N ASN A 34 31.62 -13.18 -27.19
CA ASN A 34 33.01 -12.97 -26.84
C ASN A 34 33.13 -12.27 -25.46
N VAL A 35 33.06 -13.06 -24.39
CA VAL A 35 33.25 -12.59 -23.01
C VAL A 35 34.29 -13.42 -22.29
N ALA A 36 35.28 -12.76 -21.68
CA ALA A 36 36.35 -13.42 -20.92
C ALA A 36 36.66 -12.65 -19.63
N PRO A 37 35.75 -12.71 -18.62
CA PRO A 37 36.02 -12.06 -17.34
C PRO A 37 37.14 -12.78 -16.58
N ASP A 38 37.79 -12.04 -15.67
CA ASP A 38 38.79 -12.57 -14.74
C ASP A 38 38.28 -12.51 -13.28
N SER A 39 39.08 -13.01 -12.33
CA SER A 39 38.74 -12.99 -10.90
C SER A 39 38.53 -11.56 -10.38
N SER A 40 39.29 -10.59 -10.88
CA SER A 40 39.14 -9.17 -10.56
C SER A 40 37.81 -8.60 -11.03
N ARG A 41 37.30 -9.01 -12.19
CA ARG A 41 35.98 -8.61 -12.71
C ARG A 41 34.87 -9.19 -11.83
N VAL A 42 34.98 -10.46 -11.46
CA VAL A 42 34.02 -11.10 -10.55
C VAL A 42 34.01 -10.43 -9.18
N ARG A 43 35.18 -10.10 -8.62
CA ARG A 43 35.29 -9.31 -7.38
C ARG A 43 34.55 -7.99 -7.49
N ARG A 44 34.75 -7.24 -8.59
CA ARG A 44 34.05 -5.97 -8.82
C ARG A 44 32.54 -6.15 -8.92
N TRP A 45 32.05 -7.23 -9.53
CA TRP A 45 30.61 -7.53 -9.53
C TRP A 45 30.05 -7.80 -8.13
N LEU A 46 30.79 -8.55 -7.30
CA LEU A 46 30.44 -8.77 -5.90
C LEU A 46 30.48 -7.45 -5.10
N GLU A 47 31.37 -6.52 -5.46
CA GLU A 47 31.48 -5.18 -4.87
C GLU A 47 30.46 -4.17 -5.44
N GLY A 48 29.59 -4.59 -6.37
CA GLY A 48 28.47 -3.79 -6.86
C GLY A 48 28.61 -3.26 -8.29
N GLU A 49 29.74 -3.51 -8.98
CA GLU A 49 29.89 -3.20 -10.40
C GLU A 49 28.89 -4.02 -11.22
N ARG A 50 28.13 -3.37 -12.11
CA ARG A 50 27.14 -4.08 -12.92
C ARG A 50 27.74 -4.62 -14.22
N PRO A 51 27.68 -5.94 -14.45
CA PRO A 51 28.08 -6.49 -15.74
C PRO A 51 27.13 -6.06 -16.87
N ARG A 52 27.68 -5.75 -18.05
CA ARG A 52 26.89 -5.48 -19.26
C ARG A 52 26.42 -6.78 -19.91
N HIS A 53 25.38 -6.70 -20.74
CA HIS A 53 24.97 -7.80 -21.61
C HIS A 53 26.18 -8.35 -22.38
N PRO A 54 26.35 -9.69 -22.47
CA PRO A 54 25.42 -10.76 -22.11
C PRO A 54 25.58 -11.30 -20.67
N VAL A 55 26.52 -10.77 -19.89
CA VAL A 55 26.98 -11.40 -18.64
C VAL A 55 25.88 -11.60 -17.58
N PRO A 56 24.89 -10.70 -17.38
CA PRO A 56 23.78 -10.97 -16.47
C PRO A 56 23.00 -12.26 -16.78
N GLU A 57 22.76 -12.55 -18.06
CA GLU A 57 22.03 -13.75 -18.49
C GLU A 57 22.86 -15.03 -18.31
N LEU A 58 24.16 -14.92 -18.53
CA LEU A 58 25.10 -16.01 -18.30
C LEU A 58 25.19 -16.35 -16.80
N LEU A 59 25.24 -15.33 -15.94
CA LEU A 59 25.24 -15.52 -14.49
C LEU A 59 23.94 -16.16 -14.01
N VAL A 60 22.78 -15.70 -14.50
CA VAL A 60 21.47 -16.33 -14.18
C VAL A 60 21.47 -17.81 -14.53
N ALA A 61 21.90 -18.18 -15.74
CA ALA A 61 21.95 -19.57 -16.18
C ALA A 61 22.91 -20.42 -15.32
N LEU A 62 24.10 -19.91 -15.02
CA LEU A 62 25.11 -20.62 -14.22
C LEU A 62 24.67 -20.82 -12.77
N PHE A 63 24.04 -19.82 -12.14
CA PHE A 63 23.52 -19.96 -10.79
C PHE A 63 22.30 -20.88 -10.73
N ALA A 64 21.44 -20.87 -11.75
CA ALA A 64 20.30 -21.77 -11.84
C ALA A 64 20.74 -23.24 -11.94
N GLU A 65 21.70 -23.52 -12.80
CA GLU A 65 22.30 -24.84 -12.95
C GLU A 65 22.98 -25.29 -11.65
N ARG A 66 23.78 -24.42 -11.03
CA ARG A 66 24.55 -24.76 -9.81
C ARG A 66 23.67 -25.05 -8.59
N VAL A 67 22.59 -24.28 -8.43
CA VAL A 67 21.74 -24.33 -7.24
C VAL A 67 20.54 -25.28 -7.45
N GLY A 68 20.23 -25.65 -8.70
CA GLY A 68 19.15 -26.58 -9.02
C GLY A 68 17.75 -25.94 -8.96
N ARG A 69 17.65 -24.61 -9.17
CA ARG A 69 16.36 -23.89 -9.25
C ARG A 69 16.45 -22.76 -10.28
N PRO A 70 15.34 -22.33 -10.90
CA PRO A 70 15.37 -21.15 -11.76
C PRO A 70 15.73 -19.88 -10.98
N PHE A 71 16.46 -18.97 -11.64
CA PHE A 71 16.82 -17.65 -11.15
C PHE A 71 16.39 -16.57 -12.13
N THR A 72 16.17 -15.37 -11.60
CA THR A 72 16.04 -14.12 -12.35
C THR A 72 17.23 -13.21 -12.10
N ALA A 73 17.47 -12.24 -13.00
CA ALA A 73 18.53 -11.24 -12.79
C ALA A 73 18.29 -10.41 -11.52
N ALA A 74 17.03 -10.19 -11.12
CA ALA A 74 16.67 -9.46 -9.90
C ALA A 74 17.11 -10.20 -8.62
N GLU A 75 16.91 -11.52 -8.57
CA GLU A 75 17.33 -12.35 -7.42
C GLU A 75 18.86 -12.43 -7.22
N LEU A 76 19.63 -12.10 -8.25
CA LEU A 76 21.09 -11.97 -8.19
C LEU A 76 21.54 -10.51 -8.01
N GLY A 77 20.62 -9.55 -7.84
CA GLY A 77 20.94 -8.12 -7.81
C GLY A 77 21.53 -7.57 -9.11
N LEU A 78 21.29 -8.28 -10.23
CA LEU A 78 21.81 -7.99 -11.58
C LEU A 78 20.77 -7.36 -12.51
N ALA A 79 19.50 -7.30 -12.10
CA ALA A 79 18.50 -6.57 -12.87
C ALA A 79 18.97 -5.11 -13.02
N PRO A 80 18.87 -4.52 -14.23
CA PRO A 80 18.98 -3.08 -14.32
C PRO A 80 17.93 -2.52 -13.36
N THR A 81 18.34 -1.73 -12.37
CA THR A 81 17.44 -0.69 -11.90
C THR A 81 17.18 0.18 -13.13
N ARG A 82 16.14 -0.15 -13.89
CA ARG A 82 15.36 0.92 -14.47
C ARG A 82 15.10 1.87 -13.31
N ASP A 83 15.33 3.15 -13.54
CA ASP A 83 14.92 4.15 -12.56
C ASP A 83 13.50 3.76 -12.13
N LEU A 84 13.30 3.59 -10.83
CA LEU A 84 12.00 3.23 -10.29
C LEU A 84 10.97 4.24 -10.78
N VAL A 85 11.40 5.51 -10.92
CA VAL A 85 10.65 6.59 -11.56
C VAL A 85 10.28 6.23 -13.00
N ALA A 86 11.23 5.84 -13.86
CA ALA A 86 10.96 5.45 -15.25
C ALA A 86 9.99 4.26 -15.38
N THR A 87 10.13 3.28 -14.48
CA THR A 87 9.24 2.10 -14.46
C THR A 87 7.82 2.47 -14.03
N LEU A 88 7.71 3.37 -13.07
CA LEU A 88 6.41 3.84 -12.55
C LEU A 88 5.77 4.89 -13.49
N GLN A 89 6.56 5.63 -14.27
CA GLN A 89 6.09 6.48 -15.36
C GLN A 89 5.48 5.65 -16.49
N ASP A 90 6.19 4.61 -16.96
CA ASP A 90 5.68 3.67 -17.96
C ASP A 90 4.35 3.06 -17.50
N PHE A 91 4.28 2.71 -16.21
CA PHE A 91 3.05 2.22 -15.59
C PHE A 91 1.93 3.26 -15.57
N THR A 92 2.19 4.49 -15.12
CA THR A 92 1.18 5.57 -15.03
C THR A 92 0.66 5.94 -16.42
N ARG A 93 1.53 5.96 -17.45
CA ARG A 93 1.14 6.13 -18.87
C ARG A 93 0.26 4.97 -19.35
N SER A 94 0.64 3.74 -19.03
CA SER A 94 -0.13 2.55 -19.42
C SER A 94 -1.51 2.52 -18.75
N ASP A 95 -1.61 2.88 -17.47
CA ASP A 95 -2.87 2.86 -16.71
C ASP A 95 -3.94 3.78 -17.33
N LEU A 96 -3.55 4.88 -17.98
CA LEU A 96 -4.45 5.79 -18.71
C LEU A 96 -4.86 5.28 -20.09
N MET A 97 -3.99 4.47 -20.73
CA MET A 97 -4.23 3.95 -22.08
C MET A 97 -5.08 2.66 -22.08
N ILE A 98 -5.29 2.04 -20.91
CA ILE A 98 -6.01 0.77 -20.78
C ILE A 98 -7.53 1.05 -20.69
N LYS A 99 -8.17 1.28 -21.83
CA LYS A 99 -9.61 1.00 -22.01
C LYS A 99 -9.76 -0.42 -22.56
N ARG A 100 -10.33 -1.31 -21.75
CA ARG A 100 -10.88 -2.65 -22.10
C ARG A 100 -9.97 -3.60 -22.92
N ARG A 101 -9.53 -4.66 -22.24
CA ARG A 101 -8.85 -5.89 -22.74
C ARG A 101 -7.38 -5.70 -23.10
N ASP A 102 -6.49 -6.15 -22.22
CA ASP A 102 -5.31 -6.98 -22.51
C ASP A 102 -4.37 -7.01 -21.29
N VAL A 103 -4.49 -8.07 -20.47
CA VAL A 103 -3.81 -8.19 -19.16
C VAL A 103 -2.58 -9.12 -19.21
N LEU A 104 -2.14 -9.65 -20.36
CA LEU A 104 -1.23 -10.81 -20.33
C LEU A 104 0.27 -10.56 -20.63
N GLY A 105 0.72 -9.34 -20.93
CA GLY A 105 2.11 -9.12 -21.36
C GLY A 105 3.03 -8.41 -20.35
N ALA A 106 2.64 -7.19 -19.95
CA ALA A 106 3.53 -6.27 -19.22
C ALA A 106 3.32 -6.27 -17.69
N THR A 107 2.33 -7.01 -17.20
CA THR A 107 1.87 -7.03 -15.80
C THR A 107 2.69 -7.97 -14.91
N ALA A 108 3.39 -8.97 -15.47
CA ALA A 108 4.10 -10.00 -14.71
C ALA A 108 5.44 -9.55 -14.10
N ALA A 109 6.13 -8.58 -14.70
CA ALA A 109 7.45 -8.16 -14.22
C ALA A 109 7.40 -7.32 -12.93
N LEU A 110 6.30 -6.60 -12.68
CA LEU A 110 6.18 -5.63 -11.58
C LEU A 110 5.46 -6.18 -10.34
N ALA A 111 5.09 -7.47 -10.36
CA ALA A 111 4.68 -8.23 -9.19
C ALA A 111 5.85 -9.04 -8.58
N THR A 112 7.09 -8.77 -9.01
CA THR A 112 8.27 -9.39 -8.40
C THR A 112 8.60 -8.66 -7.10
N GLY A 113 8.71 -9.41 -6.00
CA GLY A 113 9.02 -8.89 -4.67
C GLY A 113 10.27 -8.02 -4.61
N ALA A 114 11.19 -8.13 -5.57
CA ALA A 114 12.46 -7.40 -5.61
C ALA A 114 12.34 -5.87 -5.74
N VAL A 115 11.34 -5.33 -6.48
CA VAL A 115 11.17 -3.87 -6.59
C VAL A 115 10.61 -3.30 -5.29
N LEU A 116 9.63 -3.99 -4.72
CA LEU A 116 9.10 -3.66 -3.40
C LEU A 116 10.20 -3.78 -2.34
N GLU A 117 10.95 -4.89 -2.32
CA GLU A 117 12.07 -5.12 -1.42
C GLU A 117 13.15 -4.05 -1.51
N GLY A 118 13.51 -3.57 -2.71
CA GLY A 118 14.46 -2.48 -2.88
C GLY A 118 13.97 -1.13 -2.33
N VAL A 119 12.68 -0.81 -2.47
CA VAL A 119 12.09 0.41 -1.89
C VAL A 119 11.97 0.30 -0.38
N LEU A 120 11.54 -0.86 0.12
CA LEU A 120 11.41 -1.13 1.55
C LEU A 120 12.78 -1.20 2.25
N ALA A 121 13.81 -1.75 1.60
CA ALA A 121 15.19 -1.73 2.08
C ALA A 121 15.74 -0.30 2.11
N GLY A 122 15.51 0.46 1.03
CA GLY A 122 15.87 1.87 0.99
C GLY A 122 15.22 2.70 2.09
N TRP A 123 14.00 2.37 2.51
CA TRP A 123 13.32 3.02 3.63
C TRP A 123 13.98 2.75 4.99
N LEU A 124 14.65 1.59 5.16
CA LEU A 124 15.32 1.20 6.41
C LEU A 124 16.73 1.77 6.55
N ASP A 125 17.46 1.90 5.44
CA ASP A 125 18.91 2.17 5.48
C ASP A 125 19.26 3.64 5.79
N GLY A 126 18.27 4.55 5.88
CA GLY A 126 18.49 5.95 6.25
C GLY A 126 19.48 6.72 5.36
N ASP A 127 19.93 6.13 4.23
CA ASP A 127 20.93 6.75 3.37
C ASP A 127 20.24 7.90 2.61
N ASP A 128 20.48 9.12 3.10
CA ASP A 128 20.11 10.43 2.54
C ASP A 128 20.85 10.75 1.24
N ARG A 129 21.68 9.82 0.75
CA ARG A 129 22.28 9.93 -0.57
C ARG A 129 21.21 9.67 -1.62
N ALA A 130 20.46 10.73 -1.94
CA ALA A 130 19.77 10.84 -3.21
C ALA A 130 20.76 10.47 -4.30
N THR A 131 20.61 9.28 -4.89
CA THR A 131 21.38 8.90 -6.07
C THR A 131 21.15 10.02 -7.08
N PRO A 132 22.20 10.72 -7.55
CA PRO A 132 21.99 11.78 -8.53
C PRO A 132 21.28 11.17 -9.72
N ALA A 133 20.08 11.68 -10.02
CA ALA A 133 19.46 11.38 -11.30
C ALA A 133 20.43 11.87 -12.39
N PRO A 134 20.60 11.14 -13.50
CA PRO A 134 21.37 11.65 -14.62
C PRO A 134 20.83 13.04 -14.99
N ALA A 135 21.72 14.03 -15.08
CA ALA A 135 21.35 15.41 -15.35
C ALA A 135 20.68 15.51 -16.73
N LEU A 136 19.36 15.54 -16.74
CA LEU A 136 18.55 15.95 -17.88
C LEU A 136 18.26 17.45 -17.75
N GLY A 137 18.05 18.10 -18.90
CA GLY A 137 18.02 19.56 -19.06
C GLY A 137 17.11 20.33 -18.08
N PRO A 138 17.27 21.65 -17.97
CA PRO A 138 16.61 22.47 -16.96
C PRO A 138 15.08 22.34 -17.06
N GLY A 139 14.42 22.02 -15.94
CA GLY A 139 12.97 22.01 -15.84
C GLY A 139 12.40 23.43 -15.76
N ARG A 140 11.12 23.61 -16.14
CA ARG A 140 10.47 24.93 -16.21
C ARG A 140 9.34 25.15 -15.19
N ILE A 141 9.22 24.32 -14.15
CA ILE A 141 8.19 24.48 -13.12
C ILE A 141 8.67 25.40 -11.98
N GLY A 142 7.80 26.31 -11.55
CA GLY A 142 8.01 27.22 -10.44
C GLY A 142 7.18 26.87 -9.21
N THR A 143 7.25 27.75 -8.22
CA THR A 143 6.54 27.58 -6.94
C THR A 143 5.04 27.76 -7.04
N ALA A 144 4.56 28.53 -8.02
CA ALA A 144 3.15 28.80 -8.25
C ALA A 144 2.45 27.55 -8.81
N GLU A 145 3.03 26.94 -9.84
CA GLU A 145 2.49 25.72 -10.46
C GLU A 145 2.45 24.56 -9.45
N ILE A 146 3.49 24.41 -8.62
CA ILE A 146 3.47 23.40 -7.54
C ILE A 146 2.36 23.70 -6.52
N ALA A 147 2.10 24.97 -6.20
CA ALA A 147 1.02 25.35 -5.30
C ALA A 147 -0.37 25.01 -5.87
N GLU A 148 -0.57 25.20 -7.17
CA GLU A 148 -1.79 24.81 -7.88
C GLU A 148 -2.00 23.30 -7.83
N ILE A 149 -0.94 22.52 -8.05
CA ILE A 149 -0.97 21.05 -7.94
C ILE A 149 -1.35 20.61 -6.53
N GLU A 150 -0.76 21.22 -5.49
CA GLU A 150 -1.09 20.92 -4.10
C GLU A 150 -2.56 21.27 -3.78
N ALA A 151 -3.08 22.38 -4.31
CA ALA A 151 -4.48 22.77 -4.16
C ALA A 151 -5.44 21.80 -4.86
N ALA A 152 -5.11 21.36 -6.08
CA ALA A 152 -5.86 20.34 -6.80
C ALA A 152 -5.85 19.01 -6.02
N THR A 153 -4.70 18.62 -5.47
CA THR A 153 -4.56 17.38 -4.66
C THR A 153 -5.45 17.43 -3.41
N ARG A 154 -5.47 18.56 -2.68
CA ARG A 154 -6.40 18.76 -1.55
C ARG A 154 -7.87 18.64 -1.96
N THR A 155 -8.22 19.16 -3.14
CA THR A 155 -9.58 19.07 -3.68
C THR A 155 -9.95 17.62 -3.99
N PHE A 156 -9.05 16.85 -4.62
CA PHE A 156 -9.27 15.43 -4.88
C PHE A 156 -9.42 14.63 -3.57
N TRP A 157 -8.64 14.92 -2.53
CA TRP A 157 -8.83 14.32 -1.20
C TRP A 157 -10.22 14.59 -0.61
N SER A 158 -10.69 15.84 -0.72
CA SER A 158 -12.04 16.21 -0.26
C SER A 158 -13.12 15.45 -1.03
N TRP A 159 -12.95 15.28 -2.34
CA TRP A 159 -13.90 14.52 -3.16
C TRP A 159 -13.90 13.03 -2.82
N ASP A 160 -12.74 12.41 -2.61
CA ASP A 160 -12.64 11.01 -2.18
C ASP A 160 -13.34 10.79 -0.83
N ALA A 161 -13.13 11.69 0.14
CA ALA A 161 -13.75 11.61 1.46
C ALA A 161 -15.29 11.72 1.41
N GLN A 162 -15.85 12.45 0.45
CA GLN A 162 -17.29 12.66 0.31
C GLN A 162 -17.97 11.59 -0.55
N ARG A 163 -17.37 11.21 -1.68
CA ARG A 163 -18.05 10.44 -2.75
C ARG A 163 -17.38 9.10 -3.07
N GLY A 164 -16.17 8.87 -2.55
CA GLY A 164 -15.35 7.69 -2.85
C GLY A 164 -14.53 7.81 -4.14
N GLY A 165 -13.47 7.00 -4.22
CA GLY A 165 -12.39 7.17 -5.18
C GLY A 165 -12.69 6.81 -6.64
N GLY A 166 -13.83 6.19 -6.96
CA GLY A 166 -14.04 5.66 -8.32
C GLY A 166 -14.17 6.71 -9.42
N LEU A 167 -14.91 7.79 -9.17
CA LEU A 167 -15.30 8.75 -10.23
C LEU A 167 -14.13 9.61 -10.74
N TYR A 168 -13.22 10.01 -9.84
CA TYR A 168 -12.16 10.96 -10.15
C TYR A 168 -10.79 10.32 -10.35
N ARG A 169 -10.71 8.98 -10.30
CA ARG A 169 -9.43 8.25 -10.35
C ARG A 169 -8.67 8.55 -11.64
N GLU A 170 -9.34 8.55 -12.78
CA GLU A 170 -8.70 8.82 -14.07
C GLU A 170 -8.09 10.23 -14.13
N ALA A 171 -8.77 11.24 -13.55
CA ALA A 171 -8.25 12.60 -13.45
C ALA A 171 -7.00 12.67 -12.56
N VAL A 172 -7.02 11.99 -11.41
CA VAL A 172 -5.88 11.91 -10.49
C VAL A 172 -4.68 11.23 -11.17
N VAL A 173 -4.90 10.12 -11.88
CA VAL A 173 -3.83 9.42 -12.60
C VAL A 173 -3.31 10.27 -13.77
N GLY A 174 -4.18 11.01 -14.46
CA GLY A 174 -3.79 11.97 -15.50
C GLY A 174 -2.86 13.06 -14.98
N GLN A 175 -3.21 13.68 -13.85
CA GLN A 175 -2.37 14.66 -13.17
C GLN A 175 -1.05 14.04 -12.70
N LEU A 176 -1.11 12.82 -12.14
CA LEU A 176 0.08 12.10 -11.68
C LEU A 176 1.04 11.80 -12.84
N LYS A 177 0.53 11.41 -14.01
CA LYS A 177 1.34 11.23 -15.22
C LYS A 177 2.12 12.51 -15.54
N ALA A 178 1.42 13.66 -15.59
CA ALA A 178 2.05 14.94 -15.87
C ALA A 178 3.14 15.28 -14.85
N MET A 179 2.88 15.02 -13.56
CA MET A 179 3.87 15.23 -12.50
C MET A 179 5.06 14.29 -12.59
N THR A 180 4.85 13.02 -12.96
CA THR A 180 5.95 12.08 -13.12
C THR A 180 6.84 12.46 -14.28
N ASP A 181 6.32 12.99 -15.39
CA ASP A 181 7.14 13.50 -16.48
C ASP A 181 8.01 14.70 -16.01
N LEU A 182 7.50 15.54 -15.11
CA LEU A 182 8.27 16.65 -14.55
C LEU A 182 9.47 16.18 -13.72
N LEU A 183 9.44 14.97 -13.15
CA LEU A 183 10.55 14.40 -12.37
C LEU A 183 11.77 14.04 -13.23
N ASP A 184 11.63 14.02 -14.56
CA ASP A 184 12.74 13.78 -15.50
C ASP A 184 13.67 14.99 -15.62
N HIS A 185 13.38 16.12 -14.97
CA HIS A 185 14.17 17.33 -15.06
C HIS A 185 14.96 17.63 -13.79
N SER A 186 16.02 18.41 -13.96
CA SER A 186 16.81 18.94 -12.84
C SER A 186 16.20 20.23 -12.31
N TYR A 187 16.06 20.35 -10.99
CA TYR A 187 15.55 21.54 -10.30
C TYR A 187 16.47 21.94 -9.14
N PRO A 188 16.43 23.22 -8.72
CA PRO A 188 16.95 23.61 -7.41
C PRO A 188 16.34 22.76 -6.29
N ASP A 189 17.17 22.37 -5.32
CA ASP A 189 16.82 21.44 -4.24
C ASP A 189 15.49 21.75 -3.51
N PRO A 190 15.17 23.01 -3.15
CA PRO A 190 13.87 23.35 -2.56
C PRO A 190 12.67 23.04 -3.47
N ILE A 191 12.79 23.29 -4.78
CA ILE A 191 11.74 23.03 -5.76
C ILE A 191 11.62 21.53 -6.01
N GLY A 192 12.75 20.83 -6.16
CA GLY A 192 12.79 19.39 -6.34
C GLY A 192 12.14 18.63 -5.17
N ARG A 193 12.50 18.95 -3.93
CA ARG A 193 11.88 18.34 -2.73
C ARG A 193 10.37 18.57 -2.68
N ARG A 194 9.92 19.79 -2.95
CA ARG A 194 8.49 20.13 -2.94
C ARG A 194 7.74 19.36 -4.03
N LEU A 195 8.31 19.29 -5.25
CA LEU A 195 7.74 18.49 -6.34
C LEU A 195 7.63 17.01 -5.97
N PHE A 196 8.69 16.40 -5.42
CA PHE A 196 8.64 15.01 -4.94
C PHE A 196 7.58 14.80 -3.86
N ARG A 197 7.45 15.74 -2.92
CA ARG A 197 6.41 15.70 -1.87
C ARG A 197 5.00 15.72 -2.47
N SER A 198 4.74 16.65 -3.39
CA SER A 198 3.44 16.75 -4.07
C SER A 198 3.15 15.51 -4.92
N THR A 199 4.15 14.97 -5.63
CA THR A 199 4.00 13.71 -6.38
C THR A 199 3.70 12.54 -5.45
N ALA A 200 4.36 12.47 -4.30
CA ALA A 200 4.11 11.43 -3.31
C ALA A 200 2.68 11.47 -2.77
N ASP A 201 2.16 12.66 -2.46
CA ASP A 201 0.80 12.83 -1.96
C ASP A 201 -0.25 12.45 -3.01
N LEU A 202 -0.05 12.85 -4.27
CA LEU A 202 -0.95 12.49 -5.36
C LEU A 202 -0.88 11.00 -5.71
N ALA A 203 0.32 10.40 -5.70
CA ALA A 203 0.49 8.96 -5.90
C ALA A 203 -0.16 8.15 -4.77
N ARG A 204 -0.08 8.64 -3.52
CA ARG A 204 -0.78 8.04 -2.38
C ARG A 204 -2.29 8.04 -2.60
N LEU A 205 -2.84 9.15 -3.07
CA LEU A 205 -4.26 9.26 -3.41
C LEU A 205 -4.64 8.31 -4.56
N ALA A 206 -3.84 8.25 -5.63
CA ALA A 206 -4.06 7.33 -6.75
C ALA A 206 -4.05 5.86 -6.28
N GLY A 207 -3.15 5.51 -5.37
CA GLY A 207 -3.10 4.19 -4.73
C GLY A 207 -4.35 3.89 -3.92
N TRP A 208 -4.79 4.85 -3.11
CA TRP A 208 -6.00 4.70 -2.29
C TRP A 208 -7.26 4.55 -3.13
N MET A 209 -7.45 5.39 -4.15
CA MET A 209 -8.60 5.31 -5.06
C MET A 209 -8.57 4.00 -5.88
N SER A 210 -7.38 3.52 -6.27
CA SER A 210 -7.24 2.23 -6.94
C SER A 210 -7.61 1.06 -6.03
N HIS A 211 -7.22 1.12 -4.75
CA HIS A 211 -7.63 0.14 -3.75
C HIS A 211 -9.15 0.14 -3.54
N ASP A 212 -9.76 1.33 -3.55
CA ASP A 212 -11.20 1.51 -3.35
C ASP A 212 -12.07 0.89 -4.44
N VAL A 213 -11.58 0.84 -5.68
CA VAL A 213 -12.23 0.20 -6.84
C VAL A 213 -11.72 -1.21 -7.12
N GLY A 214 -10.98 -1.81 -6.18
CA GLY A 214 -10.57 -3.22 -6.26
C GLY A 214 -9.31 -3.50 -7.10
N LEU A 215 -8.63 -2.47 -7.63
CA LEU A 215 -7.41 -2.61 -8.42
C LEU A 215 -6.17 -2.79 -7.51
N GLN A 216 -6.10 -3.92 -6.79
CA GLN A 216 -5.14 -4.12 -5.70
C GLN A 216 -3.68 -4.04 -6.13
N SER A 217 -3.32 -4.69 -7.24
CA SER A 217 -1.95 -4.65 -7.80
C SER A 217 -1.56 -3.25 -8.24
N THR A 218 -2.48 -2.52 -8.85
CA THR A 218 -2.29 -1.11 -9.25
C THR A 218 -2.09 -0.21 -8.04
N ALA A 219 -2.90 -0.39 -6.99
CA ALA A 219 -2.77 0.37 -5.76
C ALA A 219 -1.39 0.19 -5.11
N GLN A 220 -0.87 -1.04 -5.03
CA GLN A 220 0.48 -1.31 -4.51
C GLN A 220 1.57 -0.60 -5.32
N ARG A 221 1.44 -0.54 -6.66
CA ARG A 221 2.39 0.20 -7.51
C ARG A 221 2.38 1.69 -7.22
N TYR A 222 1.20 2.30 -7.09
CA TYR A 222 1.08 3.71 -6.74
C TYR A 222 1.56 4.02 -5.33
N PHE A 223 1.31 3.15 -4.35
CA PHE A 223 1.90 3.31 -3.02
C PHE A 223 3.42 3.17 -3.03
N THR A 224 3.97 2.29 -3.86
CA THR A 224 5.43 2.17 -4.03
C THR A 224 6.03 3.45 -4.63
N LEU A 225 5.36 4.05 -5.63
CA LEU A 225 5.71 5.37 -6.15
C LEU A 225 5.68 6.44 -5.06
N ALA A 226 4.59 6.48 -4.29
CA ALA A 226 4.40 7.43 -3.23
C ALA A 226 5.51 7.33 -2.17
N LEU A 227 5.86 6.12 -1.75
CA LEU A 227 6.91 5.87 -0.77
C LEU A 227 8.29 6.29 -1.28
N HIS A 228 8.58 5.99 -2.55
CA HIS A 228 9.82 6.44 -3.20
C HIS A 228 9.91 7.98 -3.25
N CYS A 229 8.86 8.65 -3.71
CA CYS A 229 8.81 10.11 -3.79
C CYS A 229 8.87 10.75 -2.39
N ALA A 230 8.19 10.18 -1.38
CA ALA A 230 8.26 10.66 0.00
C ALA A 230 9.69 10.59 0.55
N LYS A 231 10.40 9.47 0.29
CA LYS A 231 11.82 9.34 0.63
C LYS A 231 12.67 10.40 -0.07
N ARG A 232 12.49 10.61 -1.38
CA ARG A 232 13.24 11.64 -2.14
C ARG A 232 12.95 13.07 -1.68
N ALA A 233 11.74 13.32 -1.16
CA ALA A 233 11.38 14.59 -0.55
C ALA A 233 11.97 14.79 0.85
N GLY A 234 12.46 13.73 1.50
CA GLY A 234 12.83 13.74 2.92
C GLY A 234 11.62 13.85 3.86
N ASP A 235 10.41 13.51 3.39
CA ASP A 235 9.19 13.59 4.20
C ASP A 235 8.85 12.23 4.82
N THR A 236 9.47 11.95 5.97
CA THR A 236 9.28 10.70 6.71
C THR A 236 7.83 10.51 7.16
N GLY A 237 7.14 11.60 7.54
CA GLY A 237 5.74 11.55 7.97
C GLY A 237 4.81 11.08 6.84
N LEU A 238 5.00 11.61 5.63
CA LEU A 238 4.25 11.17 4.47
C LEU A 238 4.53 9.69 4.14
N GLY A 239 5.77 9.22 4.24
CA GLY A 239 6.08 7.82 4.01
C GLY A 239 5.50 6.87 5.07
N VAL A 240 5.43 7.29 6.34
CA VAL A 240 4.68 6.55 7.39
C VAL A 240 3.20 6.40 7.01
N GLU A 241 2.57 7.46 6.52
CA GLU A 241 1.18 7.43 6.06
C GLU A 241 1.00 6.54 4.82
N VAL A 242 1.93 6.54 3.87
CA VAL A 242 1.89 5.61 2.73
C VAL A 242 1.95 4.16 3.21
N LEU A 243 2.87 3.84 4.13
CA LEU A 243 2.98 2.50 4.71
C LEU A 243 1.75 2.10 5.53
N SER A 244 1.13 3.04 6.25
CA SER A 244 -0.13 2.81 6.98
C SER A 244 -1.25 2.37 6.02
N ARG A 245 -1.35 3.03 4.86
CA ARG A 245 -2.34 2.73 3.80
C ARG A 245 -2.07 1.39 3.15
N MET A 246 -0.81 1.07 2.85
CA MET A 246 -0.40 -0.25 2.36
C MET A 246 -0.77 -1.34 3.37
N ALA A 247 -0.54 -1.12 4.67
CA ALA A 247 -0.89 -2.08 5.71
C ALA A 247 -2.41 -2.32 5.76
N ARG A 248 -3.22 -1.27 5.75
CA ARG A 248 -4.70 -1.39 5.69
C ARG A 248 -5.17 -2.14 4.45
N GLN A 249 -4.56 -1.89 3.29
CA GLN A 249 -4.83 -2.65 2.08
C GLN A 249 -4.52 -4.13 2.29
N MET A 250 -3.38 -4.46 2.92
CA MET A 250 -2.99 -5.85 3.15
C MET A 250 -3.93 -6.59 4.09
N VAL A 251 -4.43 -5.94 5.14
CA VAL A 251 -5.49 -6.54 5.98
C VAL A 251 -6.75 -6.80 5.15
N HIS A 252 -7.18 -5.83 4.34
CA HIS A 252 -8.40 -5.95 3.52
C HIS A 252 -8.35 -7.14 2.53
N VAL A 253 -7.18 -7.43 1.95
CA VAL A 253 -7.02 -8.55 1.00
C VAL A 253 -6.59 -9.87 1.67
N GLY A 254 -6.74 -9.99 2.99
CA GLY A 254 -6.49 -11.23 3.73
C GLY A 254 -5.00 -11.54 3.98
N LYS A 255 -4.15 -10.51 4.00
CA LYS A 255 -2.70 -10.59 4.21
C LYS A 255 -2.26 -9.86 5.50
N PRO A 256 -2.75 -10.27 6.68
CA PRO A 256 -2.51 -9.53 7.93
C PRO A 256 -1.04 -9.57 8.40
N ARG A 257 -0.27 -10.61 8.05
CA ARG A 257 1.16 -10.69 8.43
C ARG A 257 2.02 -9.72 7.65
N GLU A 258 1.71 -9.53 6.37
CA GLU A 258 2.33 -8.50 5.54
C GLU A 258 1.96 -7.11 6.05
N ALA A 259 0.71 -6.90 6.50
CA ALA A 259 0.31 -5.64 7.14
C ALA A 259 1.14 -5.32 8.38
N LEU A 260 1.34 -6.28 9.29
CA LEU A 260 2.19 -6.10 10.48
C LEU A 260 3.64 -5.78 10.10
N SER A 261 4.17 -6.43 9.06
CA SER A 261 5.52 -6.12 8.54
C SER A 261 5.64 -4.68 8.05
N LEU A 262 4.61 -4.16 7.36
CA LEU A 262 4.56 -2.77 6.88
C LEU A 262 4.44 -1.77 8.03
N VAL A 263 3.65 -2.08 9.07
CA VAL A 263 3.59 -1.21 10.26
C VAL A 263 4.95 -1.17 10.97
N ALA A 264 5.58 -2.33 11.17
CA ALA A 264 6.91 -2.40 11.77
C ALA A 264 7.95 -1.62 10.94
N LEU A 265 7.84 -1.65 9.61
CA LEU A 265 8.67 -0.85 8.72
C LEU A 265 8.42 0.65 8.87
N ALA A 266 7.17 1.08 8.99
CA ALA A 266 6.81 2.48 9.21
C ALA A 266 7.42 3.00 10.53
N ARG A 267 7.30 2.22 11.61
CA ARG A 267 7.90 2.56 12.91
C ARG A 267 9.43 2.66 12.83
N ARG A 268 10.08 1.69 12.17
CA ARG A 268 11.54 1.70 12.02
C ARG A 268 12.04 2.89 11.21
N GLY A 269 11.42 3.20 10.07
CA GLY A 269 11.85 4.33 9.24
C GLY A 269 11.55 5.71 9.85
N ALA A 270 10.53 5.81 10.71
CA ALA A 270 10.27 7.03 11.46
C ALA A 270 11.24 7.23 12.64
N GLY A 271 11.78 6.14 13.19
CA GLY A 271 12.68 6.17 14.34
C GLY A 271 12.07 6.93 15.53
N SER A 272 12.88 7.77 16.18
CA SER A 272 12.44 8.62 17.29
C SER A 272 11.54 9.78 16.89
N GLY A 273 11.37 10.05 15.59
CA GLY A 273 10.52 11.13 15.08
C GLY A 273 9.02 10.78 15.01
N LEU A 274 8.63 9.56 15.36
CA LEU A 274 7.24 9.12 15.33
C LEU A 274 6.45 9.69 16.52
N GLY A 275 5.65 10.72 16.28
CA GLY A 275 4.80 11.32 17.31
C GLY A 275 3.68 10.40 17.82
N PRO A 276 3.04 10.72 18.97
CA PRO A 276 1.97 9.91 19.57
C PRO A 276 0.76 9.71 18.64
N MET A 277 0.34 10.74 17.91
CA MET A 277 -0.79 10.64 16.97
C MET A 277 -0.51 9.64 15.83
N ALA A 278 0.69 9.72 15.23
CA ALA A 278 1.10 8.80 14.18
C ALA A 278 1.25 7.38 14.71
N SER A 279 1.74 7.24 15.95
CA SER A 279 1.82 5.96 16.65
C SER A 279 0.42 5.36 16.84
N ALA A 280 -0.55 6.13 17.33
CA ALA A 280 -1.93 5.69 17.49
C ALA A 280 -2.52 5.20 16.17
N MET A 281 -2.37 5.97 15.09
CA MET A 281 -2.82 5.58 13.75
C MET A 281 -2.23 4.24 13.31
N LEU A 282 -0.92 4.03 13.48
CA LEU A 282 -0.28 2.75 13.14
C LEU A 282 -0.77 1.59 14.02
N THR A 283 -0.97 1.84 15.32
CA THR A 283 -1.47 0.84 16.27
C THR A 283 -2.91 0.40 15.94
N THR A 284 -3.74 1.31 15.40
CA THR A 284 -5.07 0.90 14.89
C THR A 284 -5.00 -0.04 13.68
N CYS A 285 -3.96 0.05 12.85
CA CYS A 285 -3.74 -0.91 11.78
C CYS A 285 -3.29 -2.28 12.33
N GLU A 286 -2.44 -2.28 13.35
CA GLU A 286 -2.00 -3.50 14.05
C GLU A 286 -3.19 -4.22 14.71
N SER A 287 -4.09 -3.49 15.38
CA SER A 287 -5.28 -4.07 16.00
C SER A 287 -6.16 -4.78 14.98
N TRP A 288 -6.39 -4.17 13.81
CA TRP A 288 -7.18 -4.79 12.75
C TRP A 288 -6.48 -6.03 12.16
N ALA A 289 -5.16 -5.99 11.98
CA ALA A 289 -4.39 -7.16 11.52
C ALA A 289 -4.45 -8.32 12.53
N HIS A 290 -4.33 -8.03 13.82
CA HIS A 290 -4.48 -9.04 14.88
C HIS A 290 -5.90 -9.61 14.96
N ALA A 291 -6.92 -8.78 14.73
CA ALA A 291 -8.30 -9.23 14.65
C ALA A 291 -8.51 -10.23 13.52
N THR A 292 -7.96 -9.96 12.32
CA THR A 292 -8.01 -10.90 11.19
C THR A 292 -7.30 -12.22 11.48
N LEU A 293 -6.25 -12.21 12.31
CA LEU A 293 -5.54 -13.40 12.78
C LEU A 293 -6.28 -14.15 13.91
N GLY A 294 -7.38 -13.61 14.44
CA GLY A 294 -8.14 -14.20 15.55
C GLY A 294 -7.51 -14.03 16.94
N ASP A 295 -6.49 -13.17 17.09
CA ASP A 295 -5.83 -12.92 18.37
C ASP A 295 -6.51 -11.78 19.15
N LEU A 296 -7.64 -12.08 19.80
CA LEU A 296 -8.41 -11.10 20.57
C LEU A 296 -7.59 -10.43 21.69
N ARG A 297 -6.62 -11.14 22.29
CA ARG A 297 -5.76 -10.56 23.34
C ARG A 297 -4.83 -9.49 22.75
N ALA A 298 -4.29 -9.72 21.57
CA ALA A 298 -3.50 -8.72 20.86
C ALA A 298 -4.37 -7.55 20.39
N VAL A 299 -5.63 -7.78 19.98
CA VAL A 299 -6.59 -6.72 19.69
C VAL A 299 -6.80 -5.82 20.91
N ASP A 300 -7.14 -6.39 22.07
CA ASP A 300 -7.35 -5.62 23.30
C ASP A 300 -6.15 -4.75 23.66
N ARG A 301 -4.93 -5.32 23.61
CA ARG A 301 -3.71 -4.57 23.87
C ARG A 301 -3.48 -3.44 22.86
N ALA A 302 -3.69 -3.71 21.58
CA ALA A 302 -3.46 -2.74 20.52
C ALA A 302 -4.49 -1.59 20.56
N VAL A 303 -5.77 -1.89 20.80
CA VAL A 303 -6.81 -0.86 20.96
C VAL A 303 -6.48 0.04 22.15
N GLY A 304 -6.23 -0.53 23.34
CA GLY A 304 -5.88 0.28 24.52
C GLY A 304 -4.60 1.12 24.32
N ALA A 305 -3.57 0.54 23.67
CA ALA A 305 -2.36 1.29 23.35
C ALA A 305 -2.62 2.44 22.35
N ALA A 306 -3.50 2.25 21.36
CA ALA A 306 -3.88 3.31 20.43
C ALA A 306 -4.63 4.45 21.13
N GLU A 307 -5.52 4.12 22.07
CA GLU A 307 -6.25 5.10 22.89
C GLU A 307 -5.31 5.92 23.78
N ASP A 308 -4.37 5.26 24.46
CA ASP A 308 -3.35 5.93 25.29
C ASP A 308 -2.47 6.86 24.45
N GLN A 309 -2.03 6.39 23.27
CA GLN A 309 -1.21 7.18 22.35
C GLN A 309 -1.98 8.39 21.81
N PHE A 310 -3.27 8.21 21.48
CA PHE A 310 -4.13 9.29 21.02
C PHE A 310 -4.35 10.33 22.12
N ALA A 311 -4.63 9.90 23.35
CA ALA A 311 -4.84 10.78 24.50
C ALA A 311 -3.60 11.62 24.88
N ARG A 312 -2.40 11.10 24.60
CA ARG A 312 -1.13 11.81 24.82
C ARG A 312 -0.75 12.75 23.67
N ALA A 313 -1.44 12.69 22.54
CA ALA A 313 -1.11 13.51 21.39
C ALA A 313 -1.52 14.97 21.60
N ASP A 314 -0.71 15.90 21.11
CA ASP A 314 -1.16 17.29 20.95
C ASP A 314 -2.08 17.39 19.74
N HIS A 315 -3.35 17.72 19.98
CA HIS A 315 -4.36 17.87 18.94
C HIS A 315 -4.32 19.23 18.23
N GLY A 316 -3.55 20.19 18.75
CA GLY A 316 -3.38 21.52 18.16
C GLY A 316 -2.32 21.60 17.05
N ASP A 317 -1.32 20.70 17.09
CA ASP A 317 -0.20 20.66 16.13
C ASP A 317 -0.15 19.31 15.38
N VAL A 318 -1.25 18.97 14.71
CA VAL A 318 -1.35 17.74 13.91
C VAL A 318 -0.90 18.02 12.46
N PRO A 319 0.09 17.30 11.92
CA PRO A 319 0.48 17.44 10.52
C PRO A 319 -0.70 17.24 9.57
N GLY A 320 -0.79 18.05 8.50
CA GLY A 320 -1.94 18.01 7.58
C GLY A 320 -2.23 16.65 6.93
N TRP A 321 -1.22 15.78 6.77
CA TRP A 321 -1.43 14.41 6.28
C TRP A 321 -2.12 13.49 7.29
N LEU A 322 -2.09 13.84 8.58
CA LEU A 322 -2.65 13.09 9.70
C LEU A 322 -3.98 13.68 10.19
N SER A 323 -4.38 14.85 9.68
CA SER A 323 -5.59 15.56 10.13
C SER A 323 -6.89 14.78 9.92
N TYR A 324 -6.88 13.75 9.07
CA TYR A 324 -8.02 12.86 8.89
C TYR A 324 -8.20 11.85 10.04
N PHE A 325 -7.14 11.63 10.84
CA PHE A 325 -7.16 10.69 11.96
C PHE A 325 -7.53 11.45 13.24
N ASP A 326 -8.84 11.56 13.44
CA ASP A 326 -9.47 12.20 14.59
C ASP A 326 -10.04 11.15 15.58
N ARG A 327 -10.76 11.63 16.61
CA ARG A 327 -11.38 10.73 17.59
C ARG A 327 -12.35 9.77 16.92
N ALA A 328 -13.15 10.24 15.96
CA ALA A 328 -14.05 9.36 15.21
C ALA A 328 -13.30 8.28 14.42
N GLY A 329 -12.11 8.61 13.88
CA GLY A 329 -11.21 7.69 13.21
C GLY A 329 -10.67 6.60 14.12
N LEU A 330 -10.26 6.98 15.33
CA LEU A 330 -9.82 6.04 16.37
C LEU A 330 -10.95 5.07 16.74
N GLU A 331 -12.13 5.60 17.07
CA GLU A 331 -13.29 4.79 17.47
C GLU A 331 -13.74 3.86 16.35
N GLY A 332 -13.84 4.35 15.11
CA GLY A 332 -14.23 3.52 13.96
C GLY A 332 -13.23 2.39 13.69
N MET A 333 -11.94 2.61 13.92
CA MET A 333 -10.94 1.54 13.78
C MET A 333 -10.98 0.53 14.93
N ALA A 334 -11.20 0.97 16.18
CA ALA A 334 -11.39 0.08 17.33
C ALA A 334 -12.63 -0.80 17.15
N ALA A 335 -13.75 -0.18 16.75
CA ALA A 335 -14.98 -0.86 16.34
C ALA A 335 -14.72 -1.91 15.26
N LEU A 336 -14.01 -1.53 14.18
CA LEU A 336 -13.69 -2.44 13.10
C LEU A 336 -12.84 -3.63 13.57
N ALA A 337 -11.83 -3.39 14.42
CA ALA A 337 -10.98 -4.45 14.95
C ALA A 337 -11.80 -5.44 15.79
N TYR A 338 -12.64 -4.96 16.72
CA TYR A 338 -13.49 -5.84 17.53
C TYR A 338 -14.54 -6.58 16.72
N ARG A 339 -15.17 -5.90 15.75
CA ARG A 339 -16.11 -6.53 14.81
C ARG A 339 -15.42 -7.62 14.00
N THR A 340 -14.22 -7.40 13.48
CA THR A 340 -13.46 -8.42 12.74
C THR A 340 -13.03 -9.56 13.67
N ALA A 341 -12.66 -9.28 14.91
CA ALA A 341 -12.32 -10.32 15.88
C ALA A 341 -13.55 -11.20 16.20
N ALA A 342 -14.75 -10.64 16.09
CA ALA A 342 -16.00 -11.37 16.32
C ALA A 342 -16.29 -12.48 15.31
N ASP A 343 -15.65 -12.44 14.12
CA ASP A 343 -15.70 -13.54 13.15
C ASP A 343 -15.04 -14.82 13.72
N HIS A 344 -14.08 -14.68 14.65
CA HIS A 344 -13.40 -15.78 15.35
C HIS A 344 -13.94 -16.00 16.77
N ARG A 345 -14.40 -14.93 17.40
CA ARG A 345 -14.77 -14.85 18.83
C ARG A 345 -16.03 -14.02 19.01
N PRO A 346 -17.24 -14.59 18.84
CA PRO A 346 -18.49 -13.83 18.79
C PRO A 346 -18.73 -12.88 19.99
N ASP A 347 -18.15 -13.18 21.15
CA ASP A 347 -18.16 -12.33 22.33
C ASP A 347 -17.51 -10.94 22.13
N ALA A 348 -16.58 -10.82 21.18
CA ALA A 348 -15.94 -9.56 20.82
C ALA A 348 -16.91 -8.54 20.19
N ALA A 349 -18.06 -8.97 19.66
CA ALA A 349 -19.06 -8.07 19.08
C ALA A 349 -19.56 -7.03 20.10
N LYS A 350 -19.69 -7.42 21.38
CA LYS A 350 -20.08 -6.53 22.48
C LYS A 350 -19.07 -5.40 22.72
N LYS A 351 -17.78 -5.65 22.45
CA LYS A 351 -16.74 -4.63 22.57
C LYS A 351 -16.77 -3.63 21.43
N ALA A 352 -17.28 -4.02 20.26
CA ALA A 352 -17.38 -3.12 19.10
C ALA A 352 -18.48 -2.05 19.28
N GLU A 353 -19.57 -2.36 19.99
CA GLU A 353 -20.74 -1.48 20.16
C GLU A 353 -20.44 -0.08 20.70
N PRO A 354 -19.73 0.11 21.84
CA PRO A 354 -19.46 1.45 22.36
C PRO A 354 -18.64 2.29 21.38
N HIS A 355 -17.62 1.70 20.77
CA HIS A 355 -16.80 2.37 19.75
C HIS A 355 -17.61 2.76 18.52
N LEU A 356 -18.53 1.90 18.05
CA LEU A 356 -19.43 2.23 16.94
C LEU A 356 -20.38 3.38 17.31
N ALA A 357 -20.94 3.37 18.51
CA ALA A 357 -21.83 4.42 18.98
C ALA A 357 -21.11 5.78 18.99
N ASP A 358 -19.88 5.83 19.50
CA ASP A 358 -19.08 7.05 19.52
C ASP A 358 -18.65 7.50 18.12
N ALA A 359 -18.18 6.58 17.28
CA ALA A 359 -17.81 6.90 15.89
C ALA A 359 -18.99 7.51 15.12
N LEU A 360 -20.17 6.88 15.17
CA LEU A 360 -21.38 7.36 14.50
C LEU A 360 -21.87 8.70 15.06
N ARG A 361 -21.81 8.88 16.38
CA ARG A 361 -22.17 10.16 17.03
C ARG A 361 -21.25 11.29 16.58
N LEU A 362 -19.95 11.05 16.51
CA LEU A 362 -18.96 12.05 16.11
C LEU A 362 -19.01 12.38 14.61
N ARG A 363 -19.47 11.44 13.76
CA ARG A 363 -19.56 11.61 12.29
C ARG A 363 -20.90 12.13 11.77
N ARG A 364 -21.83 12.51 12.66
CA ARG A 364 -23.25 12.78 12.30
C ARG A 364 -23.45 13.65 11.05
N ASP A 365 -22.58 14.63 10.81
CA ASP A 365 -22.66 15.58 9.69
C ASP A 365 -21.43 15.58 8.76
N THR A 366 -20.45 14.69 8.96
CA THR A 366 -19.17 14.70 8.22
C THR A 366 -18.71 13.29 7.84
N TYR A 367 -17.85 13.19 6.81
CA TYR A 367 -17.26 11.91 6.37
C TYR A 367 -18.30 10.82 6.04
N GLN A 368 -19.22 11.12 5.14
CA GLN A 368 -20.34 10.24 4.75
C GLN A 368 -19.89 8.79 4.47
N ARG A 369 -18.71 8.59 3.87
CA ARG A 369 -18.17 7.28 3.57
C ARG A 369 -17.66 6.51 4.78
N SER A 370 -16.92 7.15 5.68
CA SER A 370 -16.47 6.51 6.92
C SER A 370 -17.68 6.17 7.80
N ASN A 371 -18.68 7.07 7.84
CA ASN A 371 -19.95 6.82 8.51
C ASN A 371 -20.65 5.56 7.96
N LEU A 372 -20.69 5.38 6.64
CA LEU A 372 -21.24 4.16 6.05
C LEU A 372 -20.47 2.89 6.47
N PHE A 373 -19.14 2.93 6.51
CA PHE A 373 -18.33 1.80 6.97
C PHE A 373 -18.62 1.43 8.42
N ASP A 374 -18.87 2.43 9.27
CA ASP A 374 -19.26 2.24 10.66
C ASP A 374 -20.67 1.64 10.75
N VAL A 375 -21.63 2.11 9.94
CA VAL A 375 -22.99 1.54 9.86
C VAL A 375 -22.96 0.09 9.39
N ILE A 376 -22.20 -0.26 8.34
CA ILE A 376 -22.08 -1.65 7.88
C ILE A 376 -21.49 -2.54 8.98
N SER A 377 -20.54 -2.02 9.75
CA SER A 377 -19.96 -2.73 10.88
C SER A 377 -20.98 -2.93 12.00
N LEU A 378 -21.84 -1.93 12.28
CA LEU A 378 -22.95 -2.05 13.22
C LEU A 378 -23.99 -3.07 12.77
N VAL A 379 -24.38 -3.09 11.49
CA VAL A 379 -25.27 -4.13 10.95
C VAL A 379 -24.64 -5.51 11.18
N GLY A 380 -23.33 -5.67 10.91
CA GLY A 380 -22.61 -6.90 11.18
C GLY A 380 -22.63 -7.32 12.66
N VAL A 381 -22.44 -6.37 13.58
CA VAL A 381 -22.54 -6.61 15.04
C VAL A 381 -23.95 -7.08 15.42
N ARG A 382 -25.00 -6.43 14.91
CA ARG A 382 -26.40 -6.83 15.16
C ARG A 382 -26.70 -8.23 14.65
N VAL A 383 -26.20 -8.60 13.47
CA VAL A 383 -26.30 -9.97 12.94
C VAL A 383 -25.61 -10.97 13.87
N LEU A 384 -24.39 -10.68 14.33
CA LEU A 384 -23.65 -11.57 15.24
C LEU A 384 -24.35 -11.74 16.61
N GLN A 385 -25.17 -10.77 17.02
CA GLN A 385 -25.97 -10.83 18.24
C GLN A 385 -27.35 -11.49 18.03
N GLY A 386 -27.71 -11.84 16.80
CA GLY A 386 -29.04 -12.37 16.46
C GLY A 386 -30.14 -11.31 16.35
N GLU A 387 -29.78 -10.02 16.39
CA GLU A 387 -30.71 -8.89 16.31
C GLU A 387 -31.02 -8.54 14.84
N HIS A 388 -31.50 -9.52 14.08
CA HIS A 388 -31.65 -9.41 12.62
C HIS A 388 -32.67 -8.34 12.19
N ALA A 389 -33.75 -8.14 12.95
CA ALA A 389 -34.75 -7.10 12.67
C ALA A 389 -34.13 -5.69 12.71
N GLU A 390 -33.30 -5.44 13.72
CA GLU A 390 -32.59 -4.16 13.87
C GLU A 390 -31.52 -3.99 12.79
N ALA A 391 -30.77 -5.06 12.49
CA ALA A 391 -29.84 -5.08 11.38
C ALA A 391 -30.51 -4.72 10.04
N ASN A 392 -31.70 -5.29 9.77
CA ASN A 392 -32.48 -5.02 8.57
C ASN A 392 -33.00 -3.57 8.54
N ARG A 393 -33.45 -3.04 9.67
CA ARG A 393 -33.87 -1.64 9.79
C ARG A 393 -32.72 -0.69 9.46
N LEU A 394 -31.53 -0.93 10.02
CA LEU A 394 -30.33 -0.13 9.72
C LEU A 394 -29.92 -0.23 8.25
N ALA A 395 -29.93 -1.44 7.67
CA ALA A 395 -29.63 -1.63 6.26
C ALA A 395 -30.62 -0.86 5.35
N SER A 396 -31.91 -0.97 5.62
CA SER A 396 -32.97 -0.34 4.82
C SER A 396 -33.01 1.18 4.96
N THR A 397 -32.77 1.72 6.15
CA THR A 397 -32.93 3.16 6.43
C THR A 397 -31.67 3.96 6.22
N VAL A 398 -30.49 3.34 6.28
CA VAL A 398 -29.22 4.05 6.18
C VAL A 398 -28.42 3.64 4.95
N LEU A 399 -28.32 2.34 4.66
CA LEU A 399 -27.52 1.86 3.53
C LEU A 399 -28.25 2.05 2.19
N ALA A 400 -29.57 1.85 2.13
CA ALA A 400 -30.32 2.01 0.88
C ALA A 400 -30.38 3.46 0.35
N PRO A 401 -30.63 4.49 1.19
CA PRO A 401 -30.61 5.88 0.71
C PRO A 401 -29.22 6.39 0.36
N ALA A 402 -28.15 5.74 0.85
CA ALA A 402 -26.77 6.14 0.55
C ALA A 402 -26.39 5.96 -0.93
N GLY A 403 -27.25 5.33 -1.76
CA GLY A 403 -27.15 5.30 -3.21
C GLY A 403 -25.96 4.50 -3.74
N ARG A 404 -25.73 4.56 -5.07
CA ARG A 404 -24.62 3.86 -5.76
C ARG A 404 -23.26 4.31 -5.24
N ILE A 405 -22.71 3.56 -4.30
CA ILE A 405 -21.36 3.80 -3.81
C ILE A 405 -20.40 3.00 -4.68
N ASN A 406 -19.67 3.72 -5.53
CA ASN A 406 -18.65 3.15 -6.42
C ASN A 406 -17.38 2.75 -5.63
N SER A 407 -17.52 1.81 -4.70
CA SER A 407 -16.40 1.27 -3.94
C SER A 407 -16.56 -0.23 -3.67
N THR A 408 -15.65 -1.00 -4.26
CA THR A 408 -15.51 -2.45 -4.05
C THR A 408 -15.38 -2.80 -2.57
N ARG A 409 -14.66 -1.99 -1.77
CA ARG A 409 -14.52 -2.22 -0.32
C ARG A 409 -15.84 -2.17 0.44
N THR A 410 -16.77 -1.31 0.01
CA THR A 410 -18.10 -1.23 0.60
C THR A 410 -18.88 -2.49 0.26
N PHE A 411 -18.86 -2.89 -1.01
CA PHE A 411 -19.47 -4.13 -1.47
C PHE A 411 -18.92 -5.36 -0.75
N ASP A 412 -17.59 -5.48 -0.62
CA ASP A 412 -16.95 -6.59 0.09
C ASP A 412 -17.40 -6.68 1.55
N ARG A 413 -17.53 -5.54 2.24
CA ARG A 413 -18.02 -5.49 3.63
C ARG A 413 -19.49 -5.87 3.75
N ILE A 414 -20.34 -5.38 2.84
CA ILE A 414 -21.76 -5.74 2.79
C ILE A 414 -21.91 -7.25 2.51
N LYS A 415 -21.12 -7.76 1.56
CA LYS A 415 -21.11 -9.18 1.19
C LYS A 415 -20.84 -10.08 2.40
N VAL A 416 -19.83 -9.76 3.21
CA VAL A 416 -19.53 -10.53 4.43
C VAL A 416 -20.72 -10.56 5.40
N VAL A 417 -21.42 -9.44 5.57
CA VAL A 417 -22.61 -9.37 6.45
C VAL A 417 -23.78 -10.15 5.85
N ARG A 418 -23.99 -10.05 4.53
CA ARG A 418 -25.02 -10.78 3.80
C ARG A 418 -24.79 -12.29 3.89
N ASP A 419 -23.59 -12.76 3.60
CA ASP A 419 -23.24 -14.19 3.64
C ASP A 419 -23.50 -14.77 5.05
N ARG A 420 -23.29 -13.95 6.10
CA ARG A 420 -23.67 -14.34 7.47
C ARG A 420 -25.19 -14.37 7.69
N ALA A 421 -25.91 -13.34 7.26
CA ALA A 421 -27.37 -13.30 7.35
C ALA A 421 -28.02 -14.47 6.59
N GLU A 422 -27.48 -14.85 5.43
CA GLU A 422 -27.89 -16.04 4.67
C GLU A 422 -27.71 -17.33 5.49
N ALA A 423 -26.59 -17.47 6.20
CA ALA A 423 -26.36 -18.63 7.08
C ALA A 423 -27.32 -18.68 8.28
N ASP A 424 -27.88 -17.54 8.69
CA ASP A 424 -28.86 -17.41 9.76
C ASP A 424 -30.32 -17.49 9.24
N SER A 425 -30.55 -17.41 7.92
CA SER A 425 -31.87 -17.35 7.27
C SER A 425 -32.79 -18.55 7.55
N ALA A 426 -32.22 -19.75 7.71
CA ALA A 426 -32.99 -20.94 8.06
C ALA A 426 -33.59 -20.89 9.47
N ARG A 427 -33.08 -19.98 10.33
CA ARG A 427 -33.46 -19.84 11.74
C ARG A 427 -34.17 -18.51 12.04
N SER A 428 -34.23 -17.58 11.09
CA SER A 428 -34.82 -16.25 11.30
C SER A 428 -35.31 -15.64 9.98
N ASP A 429 -36.61 -15.34 9.92
CA ASP A 429 -37.21 -14.64 8.78
C ASP A 429 -36.61 -13.24 8.57
N ASP A 430 -36.28 -12.55 9.66
CA ASP A 430 -35.60 -11.26 9.62
C ASP A 430 -34.18 -11.38 9.04
N ALA A 431 -33.47 -12.48 9.28
CA ALA A 431 -32.16 -12.73 8.67
C ALA A 431 -32.27 -12.94 7.15
N ARG A 432 -33.32 -13.64 6.70
CA ARG A 432 -33.65 -13.78 5.27
C ARG A 432 -33.96 -12.43 4.63
N LEU A 433 -34.82 -11.63 5.27
CA LEU A 433 -35.17 -10.28 4.79
C LEU A 433 -33.95 -9.35 4.71
N LEU A 434 -33.06 -9.42 5.70
CA LEU A 434 -31.79 -8.70 5.67
C LEU A 434 -30.91 -9.16 4.50
N ALA A 435 -30.76 -10.47 4.28
CA ALA A 435 -29.97 -11.00 3.17
C ALA A 435 -30.50 -10.51 1.81
N ASP A 436 -31.82 -10.49 1.62
CA ASP A 436 -32.47 -9.97 0.40
C ASP A 436 -32.23 -8.46 0.23
N THR A 437 -32.35 -7.69 1.32
CA THR A 437 -32.06 -6.25 1.34
C THR A 437 -30.62 -5.98 0.94
N LEU A 438 -29.65 -6.67 1.56
CA LEU A 438 -28.24 -6.51 1.24
C LEU A 438 -27.90 -6.98 -0.18
N THR A 439 -28.56 -8.04 -0.68
CA THR A 439 -28.42 -8.49 -2.07
C THR A 439 -28.82 -7.40 -3.05
N THR A 440 -29.97 -6.76 -2.81
CA THR A 440 -30.47 -5.65 -3.63
C THR A 440 -29.49 -4.47 -3.66
N LEU A 441 -28.88 -4.15 -2.51
CA LEU A 441 -27.86 -3.09 -2.42
C LEU A 441 -26.59 -3.40 -3.22
N THR A 442 -26.23 -4.67 -3.34
CA THR A 442 -25.03 -5.09 -4.08
C THR A 442 -25.24 -5.29 -5.58
N ALA A 443 -26.51 -5.36 -6.03
CA ALA A 443 -26.87 -5.59 -7.43
C ALA A 443 -27.07 -4.30 -8.25
N ALA A 444 -27.21 -3.14 -7.59
CA ALA A 444 -27.50 -1.84 -8.18
C ALA A 444 -26.25 -1.01 -8.52
#